data_AF-A0A1F3CWU9-F1
#
_entry.id   AF-A0A1F3CWU9-F1
#
_cell.length_a   1.000
_cell.length_b   1.000
_cell.length_c   1.000
_cell.angle_alpha   90.00
_cell.angle_beta   90.00
_cell.angle_gamma   90.00
#
_symmetry.space_group_name_H-M   'P 1'
#
loop_
_entity.id
_entity.type
_entity.pdbx_description
1 polymer ?
#
loop_
_entity_poly.entity_id
_entity_poly.type
_entity_poly.pdbx_seq_one_letter_code
_entity_poly.pdbx_strand_id
1 'polypeptide(L)'
;MSPSINGVLIAAPHGTYDRNTAAIAITTARRLGAGYVVFRGIPSGARINVNRPTEGAGRRCPDETPTERARSVYDTYVMMVRAAAGPNPLSFHVEIHGHAAPQRASLTI
;
A
#
# COMPACT_ATOMS: atom_id res chain seq x y z
N MET A 1 4.99 9.95 -3.88
CA MET A 1 3.93 10.23 -2.89
C MET A 1 3.42 11.65 -3.09
N SER A 2 2.28 11.99 -2.50
CA SER A 2 1.85 13.38 -2.28
C SER A 2 1.28 13.49 -0.85
N PRO A 3 1.57 14.56 -0.10
CA PRO A 3 0.99 14.76 1.22
C PRO A 3 -0.52 15.06 1.13
N SER A 4 -1.24 14.69 2.19
CA SER A 4 -2.66 14.99 2.36
C SER A 4 -2.85 16.39 2.92
N ILE A 5 -3.84 17.10 2.38
CA ILE A 5 -4.28 18.41 2.89
C ILE A 5 -5.64 18.33 3.58
N ASN A 6 -6.36 17.21 3.45
CA ASN A 6 -7.72 17.02 3.97
C ASN A 6 -7.81 15.84 4.96
N GLY A 7 -6.69 15.30 5.43
CA GLY A 7 -6.65 14.18 6.36
C GLY A 7 -6.98 12.81 5.74
N VAL A 8 -7.14 12.74 4.41
CA VAL A 8 -7.38 11.48 3.68
C VAL A 8 -6.10 11.04 2.96
N LEU A 9 -5.75 9.76 3.09
CA LEU A 9 -4.60 9.14 2.42
C LEU A 9 -5.03 7.89 1.65
N ILE A 10 -4.69 7.83 0.35
CA ILE A 10 -4.95 6.66 -0.50
C ILE A 10 -3.63 5.98 -0.85
N ALA A 11 -3.48 4.70 -0.50
CA ALA A 11 -2.28 3.94 -0.70
C ALA A 11 -2.46 2.76 -1.66
N ALA A 12 -1.40 2.40 -2.38
CA ALA A 12 -1.28 1.14 -3.13
C ALA A 12 0.05 0.46 -2.74
N PRO A 13 0.07 -0.35 -1.67
CA PRO A 13 1.30 -0.97 -1.16
C PRO A 13 1.89 -2.00 -2.13
N HIS A 14 1.09 -2.52 -3.06
CA HIS A 14 1.54 -3.45 -4.09
C HIS A 14 1.37 -2.88 -5.50
N GLY A 15 1.54 -1.56 -5.67
CA GLY A 15 1.22 -0.83 -6.90
C GLY A 15 1.80 -1.37 -8.22
N THR A 16 2.92 -2.09 -8.18
CA THR A 16 3.50 -2.77 -9.35
C THR A 16 3.00 -4.21 -9.53
N TYR A 17 2.70 -4.92 -8.45
CA TYR A 17 2.23 -6.31 -8.51
C TYR A 17 0.72 -6.40 -8.75
N ASP A 18 -0.04 -5.57 -8.06
CA ASP A 18 -1.49 -5.55 -8.14
C ASP A 18 -1.90 -4.67 -9.32
N ARG A 19 -2.38 -5.32 -10.38
CA ARG A 19 -2.69 -4.67 -11.66
C ARG A 19 -3.58 -3.43 -11.45
N ASN A 20 -3.18 -2.32 -12.05
CA ASN A 20 -3.87 -1.02 -12.05
C ASN A 20 -4.03 -0.29 -10.70
N THR A 21 -3.67 -0.89 -9.56
CA THR A 21 -3.89 -0.26 -8.24
C THR A 21 -3.16 1.07 -8.07
N ALA A 22 -1.94 1.19 -8.62
CA ALA A 22 -1.20 2.46 -8.64
C ALA A 22 -1.96 3.59 -9.36
N ALA A 23 -2.54 3.30 -10.52
CA ALA A 23 -3.28 4.28 -11.31
C ALA A 23 -4.59 4.68 -10.61
N ILE A 24 -5.30 3.71 -10.05
CA ILE A 24 -6.53 3.93 -9.28
C ILE A 24 -6.23 4.79 -8.06
N ALA A 25 -5.23 4.45 -7.24
CA ALA A 25 -4.86 5.21 -6.06
C ALA A 25 -4.54 6.68 -6.36
N ILE A 26 -3.72 6.93 -7.38
CA ILE A 26 -3.35 8.30 -7.80
C ILE A 26 -4.57 9.07 -8.31
N THR A 27 -5.40 8.44 -9.14
CA THR A 27 -6.57 9.10 -9.73
C THR A 27 -7.62 9.42 -8.66
N THR A 28 -7.90 8.48 -7.77
CA THR A 28 -8.80 8.67 -6.63
C THR A 28 -8.30 9.77 -5.70
N ALA A 29 -7.01 9.74 -5.34
CA ALA A 29 -6.44 10.77 -4.48
C ALA A 29 -6.58 12.17 -5.09
N ARG A 30 -6.28 12.33 -6.38
CA ARG A 30 -6.45 13.60 -7.10
C ARG A 30 -7.90 14.08 -7.11
N ARG A 31 -8.86 13.20 -7.35
CA ARG A 31 -10.30 13.54 -7.36
C ARG A 31 -10.81 13.98 -5.99
N LEU A 32 -10.24 13.42 -4.93
CA LEU A 32 -10.64 13.72 -3.55
C LEU A 32 -9.82 14.85 -2.90
N GLY A 33 -8.79 15.38 -3.56
CA GLY A 33 -7.83 16.29 -2.93
C GLY A 33 -7.02 15.63 -1.79
N ALA A 34 -6.88 14.30 -1.84
CA ALA A 34 -6.20 13.49 -0.82
C ALA A 34 -4.71 13.29 -1.14
N GLY A 35 -3.95 12.89 -0.11
CA GLY A 35 -2.58 12.42 -0.28
C GLY A 35 -2.52 11.02 -0.89
N TYR A 36 -1.34 10.59 -1.36
CA TYR A 36 -1.14 9.20 -1.79
C TYR A 36 0.25 8.63 -1.57
N VAL A 37 0.31 7.31 -1.34
CA VAL A 37 1.55 6.50 -1.35
C VAL A 37 1.38 5.32 -2.30
N VAL A 38 2.34 5.14 -3.20
CA VAL A 38 2.33 3.98 -4.10
C VAL A 38 3.71 3.36 -4.05
N PHE A 39 3.76 2.08 -3.72
CA PHE A 39 4.98 1.31 -3.89
C PHE A 39 5.18 0.99 -5.36
N ARG A 40 6.34 1.32 -5.89
CA ARG A 40 6.75 1.00 -7.25
C ARG A 40 8.05 0.23 -7.19
N GLY A 41 8.01 -1.06 -7.46
CA GLY A 41 9.16 -1.92 -7.37
C GLY A 41 8.80 -3.38 -7.52
N ILE A 42 9.74 -4.15 -8.07
CA ILE A 42 9.70 -5.60 -8.14
C ILE A 42 10.99 -6.08 -7.44
N PRO A 43 11.02 -6.11 -6.10
CA PRO A 43 12.17 -6.62 -5.39
C PRO A 43 12.47 -8.06 -5.86
N SER A 44 13.75 -8.40 -5.97
CA SER A 44 14.20 -9.75 -6.33
C SER A 44 13.79 -10.77 -5.26
N GLY A 45 13.71 -12.05 -5.62
CA GLY A 45 13.35 -13.13 -4.69
C GLY A 45 11.85 -13.22 -4.39
N ALA A 46 11.49 -13.69 -3.19
CA ALA A 46 10.10 -13.84 -2.80
C ALA A 46 9.39 -12.47 -2.74
N ARG A 47 8.12 -12.44 -3.15
CA ARG A 47 7.32 -11.21 -3.13
C ARG A 47 7.19 -10.70 -1.68
N ILE A 48 7.58 -9.44 -1.44
CA ILE A 48 7.49 -8.81 -0.13
C ILE A 48 6.06 -8.30 0.12
N ASN A 49 5.56 -8.48 1.34
CA ASN A 49 4.41 -7.72 1.80
C ASN A 49 4.86 -6.32 2.21
N VAL A 50 4.42 -5.28 1.50
CA VAL A 50 4.89 -3.92 1.79
C VAL A 50 4.23 -3.34 3.03
N ASN A 51 3.00 -3.78 3.33
CA ASN A 51 2.21 -3.31 4.48
C ASN A 51 2.30 -4.22 5.73
N ARG A 52 3.14 -5.26 5.71
CA ARG A 52 3.49 -6.08 6.89
C ARG A 52 4.89 -6.68 6.72
N PRO A 53 5.69 -6.87 7.77
CA PRO A 53 7.12 -7.20 7.64
C PRO A 53 7.36 -8.70 7.33
N THR A 54 6.78 -9.22 6.24
CA THR A 54 6.92 -10.62 5.79
C THR A 54 7.17 -10.76 4.30
N GLU A 55 7.77 -11.88 3.90
CA GLU A 55 7.91 -12.34 2.52
C GLU A 55 6.94 -13.48 2.21
N GLY A 56 6.62 -13.65 0.93
CA GLY A 56 5.62 -14.62 0.48
C GLY A 56 4.25 -14.00 0.25
N ALA A 57 4.17 -12.70 -0.06
CA ALA A 57 2.91 -12.03 -0.38
C ALA A 57 2.11 -12.79 -1.44
N GLY A 58 0.84 -13.06 -1.15
CA GLY A 58 -0.05 -13.91 -1.96
C GLY A 58 -0.12 -15.37 -1.51
N ARG A 59 0.75 -15.79 -0.58
CA ARG A 59 0.58 -17.05 0.18
C ARG A 59 -0.41 -16.82 1.33
N ARG A 60 -0.80 -17.90 2.02
CA ARG A 60 -1.59 -17.79 3.26
C ARG A 60 -0.69 -17.19 4.34
N CYS A 61 -1.25 -16.38 5.23
CA CYS A 61 -0.48 -15.70 6.29
C CYS A 61 0.48 -16.61 7.09
N PRO A 62 0.11 -17.85 7.47
CA PRO A 62 1.02 -18.75 8.18
C PRO A 62 2.23 -19.22 7.35
N ASP A 63 2.13 -19.16 6.02
CA ASP A 63 3.18 -19.58 5.08
C ASP A 63 4.09 -18.39 4.67
N GLU A 64 3.90 -17.23 5.30
CA GLU A 64 4.73 -16.04 5.11
C GLU A 64 5.87 -16.00 6.12
N THR A 65 7.02 -15.49 5.71
CA THR A 65 8.24 -15.52 6.52
C THR A 65 8.68 -14.11 6.88
N PRO A 66 8.78 -13.76 8.17
CA PRO A 66 9.42 -12.50 8.58
C PRO A 66 10.89 -12.50 8.19
N THR A 67 11.36 -11.40 7.58
CA THR A 67 12.78 -11.22 7.22
C THR A 67 13.21 -9.77 7.48
N GLU A 68 14.51 -9.54 7.67
CA GLU A 68 15.06 -8.18 7.78
C GLU A 68 14.81 -7.34 6.53
N ARG A 69 14.86 -7.99 5.35
CA ARG A 69 14.56 -7.35 4.07
C ARG A 69 13.12 -6.86 4.02
N ALA A 70 12.16 -7.70 4.41
CA ALA A 70 10.75 -7.33 4.48
C ALA A 70 10.52 -6.24 5.54
N ARG A 71 11.24 -6.31 6.66
CA ARG A 71 11.19 -5.30 7.71
C ARG A 71 11.66 -3.94 7.21
N SER A 72 12.78 -3.86 6.50
CA SER A 72 13.31 -2.63 5.94
C SER A 72 12.34 -1.98 4.93
N VAL A 73 11.71 -2.78 4.07
CA VAL A 73 10.69 -2.29 3.14
C VAL A 73 9.45 -1.79 3.88
N TYR A 74 8.99 -2.53 4.89
CA TYR A 74 7.87 -2.12 5.73
C TYR A 74 8.14 -0.80 6.47
N ASP A 75 9.31 -0.65 7.07
CA ASP A 75 9.69 0.57 7.80
C ASP A 75 9.76 1.78 6.86
N THR A 76 10.29 1.58 5.65
CA THR A 76 10.27 2.60 4.59
C THR A 76 8.85 2.97 4.19
N TYR A 77 7.96 1.98 4.03
CA TYR A 77 6.56 2.22 3.70
C TYR A 77 5.84 3.01 4.80
N VAL A 78 6.02 2.64 6.07
CA VAL A 78 5.44 3.36 7.22
C VAL A 78 5.94 4.80 7.27
N MET A 79 7.24 5.04 7.04
CA MET A 79 7.80 6.39 6.97
C MET A 79 7.11 7.21 5.86
N MET A 80 6.91 6.62 4.68
CA MET A 80 6.26 7.29 3.56
C MET A 80 4.77 7.56 3.82
N VAL A 81 4.05 6.64 4.47
CA VAL A 81 2.66 6.82 4.89
C VAL A 81 2.55 7.99 5.87
N ARG A 82 3.45 8.06 6.87
CA ARG A 82 3.48 9.18 7.83
C ARG A 82 3.80 10.51 7.15
N ALA A 83 4.78 10.54 6.26
CA ALA A 83 5.11 11.75 5.49
C ALA A 83 3.94 12.19 4.59
N ALA A 84 3.24 11.24 3.98
CA ALA A 84 2.10 11.50 3.11
C ALA A 84 0.81 11.84 3.86
N ALA A 85 0.69 11.53 5.15
CA ALA A 85 -0.41 12.03 5.98
C ALA A 85 -0.40 13.56 6.11
N GLY A 86 0.77 14.20 5.93
CA GLY A 86 0.92 15.65 6.03
C GLY A 86 0.82 16.16 7.47
N PRO A 87 0.68 17.48 7.67
CA PRO A 87 0.63 18.09 9.00
C PRO A 87 -0.73 17.92 9.71
N ASN A 88 -1.77 17.53 8.98
CA ASN A 88 -3.12 17.37 9.52
C ASN A 88 -3.29 15.97 10.12
N PRO A 89 -4.14 15.82 11.16
CA PRO A 89 -4.49 14.50 11.67
C PRO A 89 -5.07 13.60 10.57
N LEU A 90 -4.53 12.38 10.46
CA LEU A 90 -5.03 11.39 9.52
C LEU A 90 -6.42 10.93 9.97
N SER A 91 -7.43 11.32 9.20
CA SER A 91 -8.83 10.99 9.46
C SER A 91 -9.25 9.71 8.76
N PHE A 92 -8.67 9.44 7.58
CA PHE A 92 -9.01 8.25 6.79
C PHE A 92 -7.80 7.74 5.99
N HIS A 93 -7.54 6.44 6.08
CA HIS A 93 -6.48 5.76 5.34
C HIS A 93 -7.04 4.56 4.59
N VAL A 94 -6.87 4.55 3.27
CA VAL A 94 -7.39 3.49 2.39
C VAL A 94 -6.24 2.83 1.66
N GLU A 95 -6.12 1.52 1.75
CA GLU A 95 -5.22 0.75 0.90
C GLU A 95 -5.99 0.07 -0.24
N ILE A 96 -5.56 0.29 -1.47
CA ILE A 96 -6.10 -0.34 -2.67
C ILE A 96 -5.24 -1.55 -3.01
N HIS A 97 -5.86 -2.71 -3.01
CA HIS A 97 -5.28 -4.00 -3.35
C HIS A 97 -5.97 -4.60 -4.57
N GLY A 98 -5.23 -5.36 -5.36
CA GLY A 98 -5.74 -6.15 -6.47
C GLY A 98 -5.90 -7.60 -6.04
N HIS A 99 -7.08 -8.18 -6.30
CA HIS A 99 -7.33 -9.58 -6.03
C HIS A 99 -7.56 -10.35 -7.34
N ALA A 100 -6.86 -11.46 -7.53
CA ALA A 100 -6.92 -12.26 -8.75
C ALA A 100 -8.07 -13.27 -8.79
N ALA A 101 -8.94 -13.34 -7.77
CA ALA A 101 -10.09 -14.24 -7.82
C ALA A 101 -11.17 -13.73 -8.77
N PRO A 102 -11.86 -14.61 -9.52
CA PRO A 102 -12.93 -14.25 -10.45
C PRO A 102 -14.11 -13.50 -9.81
N GLN A 103 -14.27 -13.53 -8.49
CA GLN A 103 -15.26 -12.77 -7.75
C GLN A 103 -14.77 -12.52 -6.33
N ARG A 104 -14.74 -11.24 -5.96
CA ARG A 104 -14.91 -10.62 -4.62
C ARG A 104 -13.99 -9.40 -4.50
N ALA A 105 -14.54 -8.23 -4.83
CA ALA A 105 -14.06 -6.99 -4.24
C ALA A 105 -14.64 -6.94 -2.82
N SER A 106 -13.81 -7.09 -1.79
CA SER A 106 -14.19 -6.75 -0.42
C SER A 106 -13.52 -5.43 -0.05
N LEU A 107 -14.35 -4.41 0.16
CA LEU A 107 -13.93 -3.18 0.82
C LEU A 107 -14.03 -3.45 2.33
N THR A 108 -12.89 -3.67 3.00
CA THR A 108 -12.86 -3.69 4.47
C THR A 108 -12.75 -2.24 4.92
N ILE A 109 -13.78 -1.76 5.62
CA ILE A 109 -13.85 -0.44 6.26
C ILE A 109 -13.41 -0.58 7.72
#